data_AF-A0A0A9Y230-F1
#
_entry.id   AF-A0A0A9Y230-F1
#
_cell.length_a   1.000
_cell.length_b   1.000
_cell.length_c   1.000
_cell.angle_alpha   90.00
_cell.angle_beta   90.00
_cell.angle_gamma   90.00
#
_symmetry.space_group_name_H-M   'P 1'
#
loop_
_entity.id
_entity.type
_entity.pdbx_description
1 polymer ?
#
loop_
_entity_poly.entity_id
_entity_poly.type
_entity_poly.pdbx_seq_one_letter_code
_entity_poly.pdbx_strand_id
1 'polypeptide(L)'
;MKPGKGTKEDTFFSLDDLKRSDVKEHILFLPAMNGCDSTWAFFRQGKMKFVKTLEQSPKLQEAAKFFKAKNSTHEEIAAAGEQFLPAVYSPKSRGNSLNDLRFSTFTRTLTKTAFDLGSL
;
A
#
# COMPACT_ATOMS: atom_id res chain seq x y z
N MET A 1 -23.07 34.95 15.91
CA MET A 1 -21.91 34.15 15.46
C MET A 1 -20.94 35.07 14.73
N LYS A 2 -19.65 35.09 15.08
CA LYS A 2 -18.64 35.80 14.26
C LYS A 2 -18.30 34.92 13.04
N PRO A 3 -18.28 35.46 11.81
CA PRO A 3 -17.81 34.73 10.64
C PRO A 3 -16.31 34.42 10.82
N GLY A 4 -15.94 33.14 10.83
CA GLY A 4 -14.53 32.74 10.85
C GLY A 4 -13.90 33.04 9.49
N LYS A 5 -12.94 33.99 9.45
CA LYS A 5 -12.21 34.36 8.24
C LYS A 5 -11.10 33.32 7.98
N GLY A 6 -11.46 32.20 7.36
CA GLY A 6 -10.52 31.21 6.85
C GLY A 6 -10.01 31.62 5.47
N THR A 7 -9.07 32.57 5.41
CA THR A 7 -8.38 32.97 4.18
C THR A 7 -7.27 31.95 3.87
N LYS A 8 -7.62 30.75 3.44
CA LYS A 8 -6.68 29.90 2.70
C LYS A 8 -7.14 29.91 1.25
N GLU A 9 -6.28 30.36 0.36
CA GLU A 9 -6.52 30.24 -1.07
C GLU A 9 -6.58 28.75 -1.44
N ASP A 10 -7.50 28.41 -2.33
CA ASP A 10 -7.59 27.05 -2.85
C ASP A 10 -6.30 26.72 -3.60
N THR A 11 -5.54 25.78 -3.05
CA THR A 11 -4.33 25.27 -3.69
C THR A 11 -4.68 24.11 -4.61
N PHE A 12 -4.38 24.28 -5.90
CA PHE A 12 -4.46 23.20 -6.89
C PHE A 12 -3.14 22.44 -6.92
N PHE A 13 -3.22 21.11 -7.00
CA PHE A 13 -2.05 20.24 -7.13
C PHE A 13 -2.19 19.44 -8.43
N SER A 14 -1.20 19.54 -9.32
CA SER A 14 -1.07 18.69 -10.50
C SER A 14 -0.18 17.48 -10.20
N LEU A 15 -0.36 16.40 -10.95
CA LEU A 15 0.64 15.32 -10.99
C LEU A 15 1.99 15.82 -11.50
N ASP A 16 2.02 16.89 -12.29
CA ASP A 16 3.25 17.51 -12.75
C ASP A 16 4.10 18.06 -11.60
N ASP A 17 3.46 18.54 -10.54
CA ASP A 17 4.11 19.10 -9.35
C ASP A 17 4.77 18.03 -8.46
N LEU A 18 4.45 16.74 -8.67
CA LEU A 18 5.02 15.65 -7.90
C LEU A 18 6.49 15.43 -8.30
N LYS A 19 7.43 15.64 -7.37
CA LYS A 19 8.89 15.49 -7.63
C LYS A 19 9.36 14.06 -7.88
N ARG A 20 8.48 13.06 -7.75
CA ARG A 20 8.79 11.63 -7.87
C ARG A 20 8.08 11.02 -9.07
N SER A 21 8.78 11.03 -10.21
CA SER A 21 8.29 10.54 -11.49
C SER A 21 7.96 9.04 -11.47
N ASP A 22 8.74 8.25 -10.74
CA ASP A 22 8.51 6.84 -10.45
C ASP A 22 7.18 6.58 -9.73
N VAL A 23 6.79 7.47 -8.82
CA VAL A 23 5.51 7.39 -8.12
C VAL A 23 4.34 7.89 -8.97
N LYS A 24 4.55 8.84 -9.89
CA LYS A 24 3.50 9.33 -10.80
C LYS A 24 2.87 8.20 -11.61
N GLU A 25 3.69 7.27 -12.11
CA GLU A 25 3.21 6.14 -12.92
C GLU A 25 2.31 5.17 -12.15
N HIS A 26 2.42 5.18 -10.81
CA HIS A 26 1.71 4.26 -9.92
C HIS A 26 0.74 4.97 -8.97
N ILE A 27 0.28 6.17 -9.35
CA ILE A 27 -0.59 7.01 -8.52
C ILE A 27 -1.93 6.36 -8.19
N LEU A 28 -2.44 5.45 -9.04
CA LEU A 28 -3.69 4.71 -8.78
C LEU A 28 -3.46 3.52 -7.85
N PHE A 29 -2.30 2.88 -7.97
CA PHE A 29 -1.94 1.69 -7.19
C PHE A 29 -1.71 2.03 -5.72
N LEU A 30 -0.95 3.11 -5.43
CA LEU A 30 -0.55 3.42 -4.06
C LEU A 30 -1.74 3.72 -3.12
N PRO A 31 -2.75 4.55 -3.48
CA PRO A 31 -3.93 4.77 -2.67
C PRO A 31 -4.80 3.52 -2.51
N ALA A 32 -4.92 2.71 -3.58
CA ALA A 32 -5.66 1.45 -3.52
C ALA A 32 -5.03 0.47 -2.51
N MET A 33 -3.69 0.45 -2.44
CA MET A 33 -2.96 -0.44 -1.54
C MET A 33 -2.69 0.13 -0.16
N ASN A 34 -2.51 1.43 0.05
CA ASN A 34 -2.19 1.98 1.37
C ASN A 34 -3.42 2.43 2.18
N GLY A 35 -4.59 2.47 1.54
CA GLY A 35 -5.83 3.00 2.10
C GLY A 35 -6.03 4.49 1.82
N CYS A 36 -7.20 4.83 1.28
CA CYS A 36 -7.71 6.20 1.18
C CYS A 36 -8.34 6.62 2.52
N ASP A 37 -8.71 7.89 2.68
CA ASP A 37 -9.26 8.45 3.94
C ASP A 37 -10.53 7.72 4.44
N SER A 38 -11.29 7.08 3.55
CA SER A 38 -12.47 6.27 3.87
C SER A 38 -12.22 4.75 3.88
N THR A 39 -11.01 4.31 3.54
CA THR A 39 -10.72 2.91 3.21
C THR A 39 -9.58 2.40 4.08
N TRP A 40 -9.91 1.37 4.85
CA TRP A 40 -9.09 0.40 5.58
C TRP A 40 -7.58 0.53 5.34
N ALA A 41 -6.82 0.65 6.43
CA ALA A 41 -5.37 0.72 6.40
C ALA A 41 -4.75 -0.62 6.80
N PHE A 42 -3.63 -0.97 6.16
CA PHE A 42 -2.87 -2.16 6.52
C PHE A 42 -2.26 -2.04 7.92
N PHE A 43 -2.55 -3.02 8.77
CA PHE A 43 -2.14 -3.02 10.17
C PHE A 43 -0.63 -2.85 10.33
N ARG A 44 -0.23 -1.84 11.12
CA ARG A 44 1.17 -1.47 11.42
C ARG A 44 2.03 -1.17 10.19
N GLN A 45 1.43 -0.79 9.07
CA GLN A 45 2.17 -0.38 7.87
C GLN A 45 1.98 1.11 7.62
N GLY A 46 3.08 1.87 7.62
CA GLY A 46 3.03 3.31 7.28
C GLY A 46 2.96 3.55 5.77
N LYS A 47 2.32 4.63 5.33
CA LYS A 47 2.16 5.00 3.90
C LYS A 47 3.49 5.03 3.13
N MET A 48 4.56 5.53 3.75
CA MET A 48 5.90 5.58 3.15
C MET A 48 6.53 4.21 2.93
N LYS A 49 6.06 3.17 3.61
CA LYS A 49 6.56 1.81 3.40
C LYS A 49 6.11 1.26 2.04
N PHE A 50 4.86 1.48 1.65
CA PHE A 50 4.32 1.10 0.34
C PHE A 50 5.11 1.72 -0.79
N VAL A 51 5.34 3.03 -0.69
CA VAL A 51 6.20 3.78 -1.59
C VAL A 51 7.58 3.12 -1.74
N LYS A 52 8.30 2.94 -0.63
CA LYS A 52 9.67 2.39 -0.67
C LYS A 52 9.69 0.96 -1.21
N THR A 53 8.70 0.13 -0.84
CA THR A 53 8.56 -1.23 -1.34
C THR A 53 8.37 -1.26 -2.85
N LEU A 54 7.57 -0.34 -3.40
CA LEU A 54 7.35 -0.22 -4.84
C LEU A 54 8.61 0.26 -5.57
N GLU A 55 9.28 1.29 -5.05
CA GLU A 55 10.52 1.84 -5.61
C GLU A 55 11.67 0.81 -5.66
N GLN A 56 11.73 -0.09 -4.68
CA GLN A 56 12.80 -1.08 -4.55
C GLN A 56 12.60 -2.35 -5.41
N SER A 57 11.47 -2.49 -6.10
CA SER A 57 11.15 -3.71 -6.83
C SER A 57 10.57 -3.43 -8.22
N PRO A 58 11.39 -3.58 -9.28
CA PRO A 58 10.90 -3.48 -10.67
C PRO A 58 9.75 -4.45 -10.96
N LYS A 59 9.78 -5.65 -10.36
CA LYS A 59 8.69 -6.63 -10.47
C LYS A 59 7.36 -6.07 -9.94
N LEU A 60 7.38 -5.39 -8.80
CA LEU A 60 6.17 -4.79 -8.23
C LEU A 60 5.72 -3.57 -9.02
N GLN A 61 6.64 -2.82 -9.63
CA GLN A 61 6.32 -1.73 -10.55
C GLN A 61 5.58 -2.25 -11.80
N GLU A 62 6.05 -3.35 -12.39
CA GLU A 62 5.34 -4.00 -13.50
C GLU A 62 3.94 -4.47 -13.09
N ALA A 63 3.82 -5.13 -11.93
CA ALA A 63 2.52 -5.54 -11.41
C ALA A 63 1.58 -4.34 -11.15
N ALA A 64 2.11 -3.23 -10.64
CA ALA A 64 1.32 -2.02 -10.38
C ALA A 64 0.76 -1.38 -11.66
N LYS A 65 1.30 -1.68 -12.85
CA LYS A 65 0.76 -1.16 -14.13
C LYS A 65 -0.63 -1.70 -14.45
N PHE A 66 -1.00 -2.90 -13.96
CA PHE A 66 -2.35 -3.46 -14.16
C PHE A 66 -3.44 -2.56 -13.55
N PHE A 67 -3.12 -1.72 -12.56
CA PHE A 67 -4.08 -0.76 -11.99
C PHE A 67 -4.36 0.45 -12.90
N LYS A 68 -3.52 0.69 -13.91
CA LYS A 68 -3.67 1.78 -14.89
C LYS A 68 -4.15 1.29 -16.25
N ALA A 69 -3.97 0.01 -16.55
CA ALA A 69 -4.35 -0.58 -17.82
C ALA A 69 -5.88 -0.71 -17.95
N LYS A 70 -6.44 -0.17 -19.04
CA LYS A 70 -7.90 -0.14 -19.27
C LYS A 70 -8.53 -1.52 -19.45
N ASN A 71 -7.73 -2.50 -19.88
CA ASN A 71 -8.21 -3.84 -20.23
C ASN A 71 -7.83 -4.88 -19.18
N SER A 72 -7.37 -4.45 -18.00
CA SER A 72 -6.99 -5.38 -16.95
C SER A 72 -8.19 -6.07 -16.35
N THR A 73 -8.09 -7.38 -16.15
CA THR A 73 -9.14 -8.15 -15.51
C THR A 73 -9.08 -7.98 -14.00
N HIS A 74 -10.18 -8.33 -13.30
CA HIS A 74 -10.20 -8.31 -11.85
C HIS A 74 -9.15 -9.26 -11.25
N GLU A 75 -8.90 -10.40 -11.89
CA GLU A 75 -7.91 -11.40 -11.48
C GLU A 75 -6.49 -10.86 -11.60
N GLU A 76 -6.18 -10.11 -12.67
CA GLU A 76 -4.86 -9.47 -12.85
C GLU A 76 -4.61 -8.40 -11.78
N ILE A 77 -5.61 -7.57 -11.49
CA ILE A 77 -5.53 -6.54 -10.44
C ILE A 77 -5.37 -7.20 -9.08
N ALA A 78 -6.15 -8.24 -8.78
CA ALA A 78 -6.05 -8.99 -7.54
C ALA A 78 -4.67 -9.64 -7.37
N ALA A 79 -4.17 -10.30 -8.42
CA ALA A 79 -2.85 -10.92 -8.43
C ALA A 79 -1.73 -9.89 -8.23
N ALA A 80 -1.83 -8.71 -8.85
CA ALA A 80 -0.89 -7.62 -8.65
C ALA A 80 -0.88 -7.11 -7.19
N GLY A 81 -2.06 -6.95 -6.59
CA GLY A 81 -2.19 -6.60 -5.17
C GLY A 81 -1.63 -7.68 -4.24
N GLU A 82 -1.96 -8.94 -4.50
CA GLU A 82 -1.46 -10.10 -3.74
C GLU A 82 0.06 -10.20 -3.76
N GLN A 83 0.70 -9.99 -4.91
CA GLN A 83 2.16 -9.99 -5.02
C GLN A 83 2.84 -8.91 -4.16
N PHE A 84 2.14 -7.81 -3.91
CA PHE A 84 2.68 -6.68 -3.16
C PHE A 84 2.66 -6.91 -1.64
N LEU A 85 1.66 -7.60 -1.11
CA LEU A 85 1.48 -7.79 0.33
C LEU A 85 2.67 -8.46 1.04
N PRO A 86 3.25 -9.57 0.52
CA PRO A 86 4.45 -10.15 1.10
C PRO A 86 5.63 -9.19 1.14
N ALA A 87 5.79 -8.35 0.12
CA ALA A 87 6.88 -7.37 0.07
C ALA A 87 6.73 -6.26 1.12
N VAL A 88 5.51 -5.92 1.52
CA VAL A 88 5.25 -4.99 2.63
C VAL A 88 5.53 -5.65 3.97
N TYR A 89 4.99 -6.84 4.22
CA TYR A 89 5.02 -7.45 5.54
C TYR A 89 6.30 -8.24 5.84
N SER A 90 6.92 -8.85 4.83
CA SER A 90 8.10 -9.68 4.99
C SER A 90 9.00 -9.63 3.75
N PRO A 91 9.79 -8.56 3.57
CA PRO A 91 10.68 -8.38 2.41
C PRO A 91 11.70 -9.52 2.21
N LYS A 92 12.00 -10.27 3.28
CA LYS A 92 12.91 -11.42 3.31
C LYS A 92 12.27 -12.74 2.88
N SER A 93 10.93 -12.84 2.88
CA SER A 93 10.20 -14.05 2.48
C SER A 93 9.63 -13.92 1.05
N ARG A 94 10.34 -13.19 0.17
CA ARG A 94 9.95 -13.04 -1.24
C ARG A 94 9.92 -14.43 -1.89
N GLY A 95 8.73 -14.89 -2.25
CA GLY A 95 8.50 -16.22 -2.84
C GLY A 95 7.54 -17.12 -2.05
N ASN A 96 7.29 -16.79 -0.78
CA ASN A 96 6.29 -17.51 0.01
C ASN A 96 4.87 -17.06 -0.39
N SER A 97 3.90 -17.97 -0.30
CA SER A 97 2.50 -17.62 -0.53
C SER A 97 1.99 -16.68 0.57
N LEU A 98 0.92 -15.94 0.28
CA LEU A 98 0.23 -15.15 1.31
C LEU A 98 -0.20 -16.01 2.51
N ASN A 99 -0.59 -17.26 2.27
CA ASN A 99 -0.98 -18.18 3.32
C ASN A 99 0.20 -18.57 4.23
N ASP A 100 1.39 -18.81 3.68
CA ASP A 100 2.59 -19.10 4.48
C ASP A 100 2.95 -17.89 5.36
N LEU A 101 2.81 -16.69 4.82
CA LEU A 101 3.04 -15.46 5.57
C LEU A 101 2.01 -15.26 6.69
N ARG A 102 0.73 -15.54 6.42
CA ARG A 102 -0.34 -15.51 7.43
C ARG A 102 -0.07 -16.51 8.54
N PHE A 103 0.20 -17.76 8.19
CA PHE A 103 0.47 -18.82 9.15
C PHE A 103 1.70 -18.51 10.02
N SER A 104 2.81 -18.11 9.39
CA SER A 104 4.04 -17.76 10.13
C SER A 104 3.84 -16.53 11.03
N THR A 105 3.05 -15.54 10.60
CA THR A 105 2.73 -14.37 11.41
C THR A 105 1.88 -14.75 12.62
N PHE A 106 0.84 -15.57 12.42
CA PHE A 106 -0.02 -16.09 13.47
C PHE A 106 0.76 -16.91 14.51
N THR A 107 1.58 -17.86 14.06
CA THR A 107 2.41 -18.68 14.96
C THR A 107 3.38 -17.81 15.76
N ARG A 108 3.96 -16.77 15.14
CA ARG A 108 4.84 -15.82 15.84
C ARG A 108 4.11 -14.95 16.86
N THR A 109 2.83 -14.66 16.67
CA THR A 109 2.03 -13.92 17.67
C THR A 109 1.67 -14.78 18.87
N LEU A 110 1.46 -16.10 18.69
CA LEU A 110 1.19 -17.03 19.78
C LEU A 110 2.38 -17.19 20.75
N THR A 111 3.62 -17.03 20.29
CA THR A 111 4.82 -17.20 21.12
C THR A 111 5.24 -15.91 21.85
N LYS A 112 4.53 -14.79 21.64
CA LYS A 112 4.81 -13.54 22.36
C LYS A 112 4.27 -13.62 23.78
N THR A 113 5.11 -13.29 24.75
CA THR A 113 4.77 -13.26 26.18
C THR A 113 3.84 -12.10 26.57
N ALA A 114 3.76 -11.06 25.74
CA ALA A 114 2.83 -9.95 25.90
C ALA A 114 1.65 -10.11 24.95
N PHE A 115 0.46 -10.29 25.52
CA PHE A 115 -0.79 -10.36 24.78
C PHE A 115 -1.14 -8.98 24.21
N ASP A 116 -1.32 -8.93 22.89
CA ASP A 116 -1.68 -7.72 22.16
C ASP A 116 -2.88 -8.04 21.27
N LEU A 117 -4.06 -7.57 21.69
CA LEU A 117 -5.33 -7.83 21.01
C LEU A 117 -5.31 -7.34 19.55
N GLY A 118 -4.55 -6.28 19.26
CA GLY A 118 -4.42 -5.77 17.90
C GLY A 118 -3.61 -6.67 16.97
N SER A 119 -2.97 -7.72 17.49
CA SER A 119 -2.14 -8.65 16.73
C SER A 119 -2.79 -10.02 16.45
N LEU A 120 -4.02 -10.25 16.94
CA LEU A 120 -4.82 -11.46 16.71
C LEU A 120 -5.48 -11.46 15.33
#